data_AF-A0AAD1YJY4-F1
#
_entry.id   AF-A0AAD1YJY4-F1
#
_cell.length_a   1.000
_cell.length_b   1.000
_cell.length_c   1.000
_cell.angle_alpha   90.00
_cell.angle_beta   90.00
_cell.angle_gamma   90.00
#
_symmetry.space_group_name_H-M   'P 1'
#
loop_
_entity.id
_entity.type
_entity.pdbx_description
1 polymer ?
#
loop_
_entity_poly.entity_id
_entity_poly.type
_entity_poly.pdbx_seq_one_letter_code
_entity_poly.pdbx_strand_id
1 'polypeptide(L)'
;MNIRILIVYDNEGNIIYTLQGGEEVKKSYSCTVAEIGENEIIESINTVTGQVIVKEKEPSELEKLQTENEELTDKVIELTAQNLENAE
;
A
#
# COMPACT_ATOMS: atom_id res chain seq x y z
N MET A 1 12.85 -19.68 -24.87
CA MET A 1 11.89 -18.96 -24.01
C MET A 1 12.67 -18.39 -22.84
N ASN A 2 13.02 -17.10 -22.88
CA ASN A 2 13.82 -16.48 -21.83
C ASN A 2 12.87 -15.81 -20.83
N ILE A 3 12.85 -16.31 -19.60
CA ILE A 3 12.07 -15.79 -18.48
C ILE A 3 12.92 -14.75 -17.74
N ARG A 4 12.34 -13.59 -17.42
CA ARG A 4 13.03 -12.54 -16.64
C ARG A 4 12.24 -12.21 -15.38
N ILE A 5 12.97 -12.07 -14.28
CA ILE A 5 12.40 -11.92 -12.94
C ILE A 5 13.04 -10.67 -12.33
N LEU A 6 12.22 -9.67 -11.98
CA LEU A 6 12.60 -8.60 -11.06
C LEU A 6 12.44 -9.14 -9.64
N ILE A 7 13.47 -9.02 -8.81
CA ILE A 7 13.45 -9.45 -7.41
C ILE A 7 13.81 -8.23 -6.55
N VAL A 8 12.92 -7.88 -5.62
CA VAL A 8 13.14 -6.80 -4.65
C VAL A 8 13.48 -7.45 -3.31
N TYR A 9 14.52 -6.92 -2.66
CA TYR A 9 14.98 -7.36 -1.35
C TYR A 9 14.67 -6.31 -0.28
N ASP A 10 14.46 -6.73 0.95
CA ASP A 10 14.48 -5.86 2.12
C ASP A 10 15.93 -5.54 2.57
N ASN A 11 16.05 -4.75 3.64
CA ASN A 11 17.33 -4.33 4.20
C ASN A 11 18.11 -5.48 4.90
N GLU A 12 17.45 -6.61 5.16
CA GLU A 12 18.05 -7.83 5.72
C GLU A 12 18.46 -8.81 4.61
N GLY A 13 18.12 -8.52 3.36
CA GLY A 13 18.39 -9.37 2.20
C GLY A 13 17.31 -10.43 1.93
N ASN A 14 16.12 -10.34 2.55
CA ASN A 14 14.98 -11.20 2.25
C ASN A 14 14.23 -10.69 1.02
N ILE A 15 13.63 -11.60 0.23
CA ILE A 15 12.85 -11.23 -0.95
C ILE A 15 11.46 -10.78 -0.53
N ILE A 16 11.05 -9.58 -0.97
CA ILE A 16 9.73 -9.01 -0.66
C ILE A 16 8.81 -8.86 -1.88
N TYR A 17 9.36 -8.90 -3.10
CA TYR A 17 8.55 -8.83 -4.32
C TYR A 17 9.23 -9.49 -5.52
N THR A 18 8.45 -10.17 -6.35
CA THR A 18 8.91 -10.77 -7.60
C THR A 18 7.96 -10.46 -8.75
N LEU A 19 8.46 -9.90 -9.86
CA LEU A 19 7.69 -9.72 -11.10
C LEU A 19 8.34 -10.47 -12.25
N GLN A 20 7.58 -11.35 -12.91
CA GLN A 20 8.03 -12.13 -14.07
C GLN A 20 7.55 -11.48 -15.37
N GLY A 21 8.48 -10.90 -16.15
CA GLY A 21 8.19 -10.24 -17.42
C GLY A 21 8.56 -11.09 -18.64
N GLY A 22 7.71 -11.06 -19.67
CA GLY A 22 7.89 -11.73 -20.97
C GLY A 22 8.85 -11.01 -21.95
N GLU A 23 8.97 -11.57 -23.16
CA GLU A 23 9.97 -11.26 -24.20
C GLU A 23 9.93 -9.81 -24.71
N GLU A 24 10.55 -8.84 -24.02
CA GLU A 24 11.13 -7.66 -24.69
C GLU A 24 12.07 -6.76 -23.86
N VAL A 25 12.45 -7.13 -22.64
CA VAL A 25 13.32 -6.26 -21.82
C VAL A 25 14.80 -6.46 -22.17
N LYS A 26 15.37 -5.81 -23.19
CA LYS A 26 16.78 -6.04 -23.64
C LYS A 26 17.91 -5.63 -22.67
N LYS A 27 17.64 -5.15 -21.44
CA LYS A 27 18.67 -4.78 -20.45
C LYS A 27 18.25 -5.18 -19.03
N SER A 28 19.19 -5.68 -18.24
CA SER A 28 19.02 -5.84 -16.79
C SER A 28 19.05 -4.45 -16.15
N TYR A 29 18.00 -4.09 -15.40
CA TYR A 29 17.94 -2.82 -14.67
C TYR A 29 18.07 -3.12 -13.19
N SER A 30 19.11 -2.58 -12.56
CA SER A 30 19.18 -2.39 -11.12
C SER A 30 18.56 -1.02 -10.83
N CYS A 31 17.45 -0.96 -10.09
CA CYS A 31 16.97 0.32 -9.58
C CYS A 31 17.67 0.64 -8.25
N THR A 32 17.85 1.92 -7.97
CA THR A 32 18.23 2.39 -6.64
C THR A 32 17.04 2.16 -5.71
N VAL A 33 17.28 1.50 -4.57
CA VAL A 33 16.27 1.30 -3.52
C VAL A 33 15.77 2.68 -3.10
N ALA A 34 14.50 2.96 -3.37
CA ALA A 34 13.82 4.13 -2.82
C ALA A 34 13.25 3.75 -1.46
N GLU A 35 13.32 4.66 -0.50
CA GLU A 35 12.56 4.54 0.75
C GLU A 35 11.08 4.55 0.40
N ILE A 36 10.36 3.51 0.81
CA ILE A 36 8.91 3.37 0.62
C ILE A 36 8.30 3.52 2.00
N GLY A 37 7.38 4.48 2.16
CA GLY A 37 6.65 4.66 3.40
C GLY A 37 5.80 3.45 3.76
N GLU A 38 5.48 3.29 5.05
CA GLU A 38 4.71 2.15 5.58
C GLU A 38 3.34 1.97 4.89
N ASN A 39 2.74 3.07 4.41
CA ASN A 39 1.47 3.12 3.70
C ASN A 39 1.62 3.36 2.19
N GLU A 40 2.79 3.10 1.62
CA GLU A 40 3.04 3.28 0.19
C GLU A 40 3.28 1.94 -0.52
N ILE A 41 2.88 1.86 -1.78
CA ILE A 41 3.17 0.72 -2.67
C ILE A 41 3.81 1.20 -3.96
N ILE A 42 4.61 0.34 -4.58
CA ILE A 42 5.22 0.62 -5.88
C ILE A 42 4.12 0.61 -6.94
N GLU A 43 3.92 1.75 -7.61
CA GLU A 43 3.05 1.84 -8.77
C GLU A 43 3.83 1.52 -10.05
N SER A 44 5.02 2.11 -10.21
CA SER A 44 5.83 1.95 -11.43
C SER A 44 7.29 2.35 -11.23
N ILE A 45 8.11 2.19 -12.28
CA ILE A 45 9.52 2.62 -12.30
C ILE A 45 9.74 3.46 -13.55
N ASN A 46 10.32 4.66 -13.40
CA ASN A 46 10.81 5.46 -14.51
C ASN A 46 12.05 4.79 -15.11
N THR A 47 11.95 4.28 -16.33
CA THR A 47 13.02 3.51 -16.99
C THR A 47 14.19 4.38 -17.49
N VAL A 48 14.03 5.71 -17.55
CA VAL A 48 15.07 6.65 -17.97
C VAL A 48 15.91 7.09 -16.78
N THR A 49 15.28 7.38 -15.63
CA THR A 49 15.96 7.88 -14.43
C THR A 49 16.21 6.80 -13.38
N GLY A 50 15.56 5.64 -13.48
CA GLY A 50 15.59 4.59 -12.47
C GLY A 50 14.77 4.92 -11.21
N GLN A 51 14.01 6.01 -11.22
CA GLN A 51 13.22 6.45 -10.08
C GLN A 51 12.01 5.54 -9.86
N VAL A 52 11.80 5.11 -8.61
CA VAL A 52 10.58 4.40 -8.19
C VAL A 52 9.46 5.42 -8.01
N ILE A 53 8.30 5.14 -8.59
CA ILE A 53 7.08 5.92 -8.42
C ILE A 53 6.19 5.12 -7.46
N VAL A 54 5.92 5.71 -6.31
CA VAL A 54 5.07 5.14 -5.26
C VAL A 54 3.71 5.82 -5.24
N LYS A 55 2.72 5.12 -4.69
CA LYS A 55 1.40 5.66 -4.40
C LYS A 55 0.93 5.18 -3.04
N GLU A 56 -0.04 5.88 -2.47
CA GLU A 56 -0.69 5.44 -1.23
C GLU A 56 -1.38 4.08 -1.43
N LYS A 57 -1.26 3.24 -0.42
CA LYS A 57 -1.97 1.97 -0.31
C LYS A 57 -3.45 2.29 -0.07
N GLU A 58 -4.32 1.77 -0.94
CA GLU A 58 -5.75 1.84 -0.66
C GLU A 58 -6.07 1.02 0.60
N PRO A 59 -6.95 1.52 1.49
CA PRO A 59 -7.38 0.76 2.64
C PRO A 59 -8.06 -0.52 2.17
N SER A 60 -7.71 -1.62 2.84
CA SER A 60 -8.39 -2.90 2.66
C SER A 60 -9.86 -2.79 3.06
N GLU A 61 -10.68 -3.71 2.56
CA GLU A 61 -12.09 -3.79 2.96
C GLU A 61 -12.26 -3.94 4.48
N LEU A 62 -11.32 -4.61 5.15
CA LEU A 62 -11.34 -4.73 6.62
C LEU A 62 -11.08 -3.38 7.30
N GLU A 63 -10.09 -2.62 6.84
CA GLU A 63 -9.79 -1.28 7.36
C GLU A 63 -10.97 -0.33 7.14
N LYS A 64 -11.62 -0.39 5.97
CA LYS A 64 -12.84 0.39 5.70
C LYS A 64 -13.97 0.04 6.66
N LEU A 65 -14.21 -1.25 6.90
CA LEU A 65 -15.24 -1.72 7.83
C LEU A 65 -14.94 -1.31 9.28
N GLN A 66 -13.66 -1.24 9.67
CA GLN A 66 -13.25 -0.76 10.98
C GLN A 66 -13.55 0.73 11.14
N THR A 67 -13.19 1.55 10.15
CA THR A 67 -13.51 2.99 10.14
C THR A 67 -15.02 3.23 10.20
N GLU A 68 -15.82 2.53 9.38
CA GLU A 68 -17.28 2.67 9.39
C GLU A 68 -17.88 2.30 10.77
N ASN A 69 -17.34 1.26 11.41
CA ASN A 69 -17.81 0.83 12.73
C ASN A 69 -17.44 1.83 13.85
N GLU A 70 -16.26 2.45 13.77
CA GLU A 70 -15.85 3.53 14.67
C GLU A 70 -16.79 4.74 14.53
N GLU A 71 -17.06 5.18 13.30
CA GLU A 71 -18.00 6.29 13.04
C GLU A 71 -19.42 6.00 13.56
N LEU A 72 -19.91 4.77 13.37
CA LEU A 72 -21.21 4.35 13.90
C LEU A 72 -21.20 4.32 15.44
N THR A 73 -20.11 3.90 16.05
CA THR A 73 -19.96 3.87 17.51
C THR A 73 -19.99 5.28 18.10
N ASP A 74 -19.24 6.21 17.51
CA ASP A 74 -19.24 7.62 17.93
C ASP A 74 -20.64 8.24 17.84
N LYS A 75 -21.37 7.95 16.76
CA LYS A 75 -22.74 8.42 16.58
C LYS A 75 -23.72 7.83 17.60
N VAL A 76 -23.56 6.55 17.97
CA VAL A 76 -24.37 5.93 19.03
C VAL A 76 -24.08 6.58 20.38
N ILE A 77 -22.82 6.87 20.68
CA ILE A 77 -22.43 7.56 21.92
C ILE A 77 -23.07 8.95 21.97
N GLU A 78 -22.98 9.73 20.89
CA GLU A 78 -23.56 11.07 20.79
C GLU A 78 -25.08 11.05 21.00
N LEU A 79 -25.80 10.16 20.30
CA LEU A 79 -27.25 10.02 20.45
C LEU A 79 -27.64 9.57 21.86
N THR A 80 -26.85 8.69 22.47
CA THR A 80 -27.09 8.24 23.84
C THR A 80 -26.93 9.38 24.84
N ALA A 81 -25.89 10.20 24.68
CA ALA A 81 -25.67 11.40 25.50
C ALA A 81 -26.84 12.40 25.35
N GLN A 82 -27.26 12.70 24.12
CA GLN A 82 -28.40 13.59 23.87
C GLN A 82 -29.72 13.07 24.48
N ASN A 83 -29.96 11.75 24.43
CA ASN A 83 -31.15 11.16 25.03
C ASN A 83 -31.13 11.21 26.57
N LEU A 84 -29.95 11.11 27.20
CA LEU A 84 -29.78 11.28 28.64
C LEU A 84 -30.06 12.72 29.08
N GLU A 85 -29.55 13.72 28.35
CA GLU A 85 -29.81 15.14 28.64
C GLU A 85 -31.28 15.52 28.50
N ASN A 86 -31.99 14.96 27.51
CA ASN A 86 -33.42 15.22 27.30
C ASN A 86 -34.35 14.47 28.28
N ALA A 87 -33.81 13.56 29.09
CA ALA A 87 -34.57 12.79 30.08
C ALA A 87 -34.57 13.43 31.48
N GLU A 88 -33.79 14.50 31.70
CA GLU A 88 -33.79 15.36 32.89
C GLU A 88 -34.73 16.57 32.73
#